data_AF-A0A2E1V7K3-F1
#
_entry.id   AF-A0A2E1V7K3-F1
#
_cell.length_a   1.000
_cell.length_b   1.000
_cell.length_c   1.000
_cell.angle_alpha   90.00
_cell.angle_beta   90.00
_cell.angle_gamma   90.00
#
_symmetry.space_group_name_H-M   'P 1'
#
loop_
_entity.id
_entity.type
_entity.pdbx_description
1 polymer ?
#
loop_
_entity_poly.entity_id
_entity_poly.type
_entity_poly.pdbx_seq_one_letter_code
_entity_poly.pdbx_strand_id
1 'polypeptide(L)'
;MTTSPPASTRPAVPLLLRRDDPDKDPLVGHIKVTREDWLLLARDTLVHHGVGEVKVLALATRLGVSRSSFYGYFKSRGHLLDALLADWETRNTQSIITYCAKPT
;
A
#
# COMPACT_ATOMS: atom_id res chain seq x y z
N MET A 1 -7.13 11.15 -40.67
CA MET A 1 -6.06 10.22 -40.27
C MET A 1 -5.69 10.55 -38.84
N THR A 2 -5.93 9.59 -37.94
CA THR A 2 -5.85 9.67 -36.48
C THR A 2 -4.43 9.92 -35.99
N THR A 3 -4.21 10.94 -35.17
CA THR A 3 -2.97 11.12 -34.39
C THR A 3 -3.29 10.87 -32.92
N SER A 4 -2.84 9.72 -32.41
CA SER A 4 -2.88 9.33 -30.99
C SER A 4 -2.09 10.31 -30.12
N PRO A 5 -2.51 10.56 -28.87
CA PRO A 5 -1.70 11.29 -27.90
C PRO A 5 -0.55 10.39 -27.37
N PRO A 6 0.61 10.96 -27.01
CA PRO A 6 1.70 10.18 -26.45
C PRO A 6 1.31 9.62 -25.08
N ALA A 7 1.57 8.33 -24.88
CA ALA A 7 1.36 7.62 -23.64
C ALA A 7 2.11 8.33 -22.50
N SER A 8 1.35 8.87 -21.54
CA SER A 8 1.88 9.40 -20.30
C SER A 8 2.48 8.23 -19.51
N THR A 9 3.77 8.02 -19.69
CA THR A 9 4.56 7.07 -18.91
C THR A 9 4.69 7.66 -17.52
N ARG A 10 3.74 7.31 -16.66
CA ARG A 10 3.80 7.55 -15.23
C ARG A 10 5.10 6.91 -14.73
N PRO A 11 6.02 7.62 -14.07
CA PRO A 11 7.17 6.97 -13.49
C PRO A 11 6.62 5.93 -12.49
N ALA A 12 6.94 4.66 -12.73
CA ALA A 12 6.77 3.62 -11.74
C ALA A 12 7.68 4.03 -10.59
N VAL A 13 7.10 4.66 -9.57
CA VAL A 13 7.79 4.86 -8.30
C VAL A 13 8.14 3.45 -7.85
N PRO A 14 9.41 3.04 -7.83
CA PRO A 14 9.72 1.77 -7.25
C PRO A 14 9.32 1.93 -5.78
N LEU A 15 8.37 1.12 -5.31
CA LEU A 15 8.15 0.91 -3.89
C LEU A 15 9.37 0.16 -3.36
N LEU A 16 10.53 0.82 -3.40
CA LEU A 16 11.57 0.61 -2.43
C LEU A 16 10.89 1.01 -1.13
N LEU A 17 10.45 0.00 -0.38
CA LEU A 17 10.34 0.10 1.07
C LEU A 17 11.60 0.85 1.50
N ARG A 18 11.50 2.15 1.80
CA ARG A 18 12.65 3.05 1.97
C ARG A 18 13.46 2.51 3.14
N ARG A 19 14.45 1.68 2.82
CA ARG A 19 15.27 0.95 3.79
C ARG A 19 16.73 1.31 3.70
N ASP A 20 17.07 2.23 2.79
CA ASP A 20 18.40 2.76 2.54
C ASP A 20 18.64 4.10 3.27
N ASP A 21 18.35 4.16 4.58
CA ASP A 21 18.82 5.25 5.45
C ASP A 21 20.06 4.74 6.21
N PRO A 22 21.29 5.07 5.76
CA PRO A 22 22.54 4.53 6.34
C PRO A 22 22.88 5.10 7.73
N ASP A 23 22.15 6.12 8.20
CA ASP A 23 22.37 6.80 9.48
C ASP A 23 21.57 6.17 10.64
N LYS A 24 20.72 5.18 10.36
CA LYS A 24 19.95 4.49 11.40
C LYS A 24 20.71 3.27 11.90
N ASP A 25 20.83 3.18 13.24
CA ASP A 25 21.42 2.02 13.93
C ASP A 25 20.95 0.69 13.30
N PRO A 26 21.87 -0.25 13.04
CA PRO A 26 21.52 -1.53 12.43
C PRO A 26 20.56 -2.25 13.37
N LEU A 27 19.33 -2.47 12.91
CA LEU A 27 18.29 -3.14 13.69
C LEU A 27 18.58 -4.64 13.78
N VAL A 28 19.55 -5.00 14.63
CA VAL A 28 19.68 -6.34 15.20
C VAL A 28 18.58 -6.49 16.25
N GLY A 29 17.36 -6.77 15.76
CA GLY A 29 16.18 -6.95 16.59
C GLY A 29 14.95 -7.03 15.71
N HIS A 30 14.07 -8.00 15.97
CA HIS A 30 12.77 -8.21 15.30
C HIS A 30 12.18 -6.90 14.76
N ILE A 31 12.35 -6.64 13.47
CA ILE A 31 11.61 -5.58 12.78
C ILE A 31 10.16 -6.03 12.81
N LYS A 32 9.39 -5.46 13.75
CA LYS A 32 7.97 -5.77 13.90
C LYS A 32 7.27 -5.20 12.68
N VAL A 33 6.92 -6.07 11.74
CA VAL A 33 6.03 -5.73 10.62
C VAL A 33 4.79 -5.07 11.21
N THR A 34 4.53 -3.84 10.77
CA THR A 34 3.46 -3.00 11.30
C THR A 34 2.16 -3.22 10.52
N ARG A 35 1.04 -2.72 11.05
CA ARG A 35 -0.24 -2.69 10.34
C ARG A 35 -0.14 -1.97 8.99
N GLU A 36 0.68 -0.92 8.93
CA GLU A 36 0.89 -0.10 7.73
C GLU A 36 1.65 -0.87 6.66
N ASP A 37 2.65 -1.67 7.03
CA ASP A 37 3.39 -2.52 6.07
C ASP A 37 2.45 -3.51 5.36
N TRP A 38 1.51 -4.10 6.11
CA TRP A 38 0.46 -4.96 5.53
C TRP A 38 -0.43 -4.20 4.55
N LEU A 39 -0.85 -2.97 4.88
CA LEU A 39 -1.67 -2.14 4.00
C LEU A 39 -0.92 -1.70 2.74
N LEU A 40 0.34 -1.27 2.89
CA LEU A 40 1.18 -0.83 1.77
C LEU A 40 1.39 -1.96 0.77
N LEU A 41 1.73 -3.16 1.25
CA LEU A 41 1.94 -4.32 0.38
C LEU A 41 0.63 -4.81 -0.24
N ALA A 42 -0.47 -4.79 0.50
CA ALA A 42 -1.77 -5.15 -0.02
C ALA A 42 -2.24 -4.17 -1.11
N ARG A 43 -1.96 -2.87 -0.94
CA ARG A 43 -2.23 -1.83 -1.95
C ARG A 43 -1.38 -2.03 -3.20
N ASP A 44 -0.08 -2.28 -3.04
CA ASP A 44 0.83 -2.60 -4.14
C ASP A 44 0.30 -3.79 -4.95
N THR A 45 -0.04 -4.87 -4.25
CA THR A 45 -0.61 -6.08 -4.87
C THR A 45 -1.92 -5.78 -5.60
N LEU A 46 -2.80 -4.98 -4.99
CA LEU A 46 -4.08 -4.58 -5.59
C LEU A 46 -3.86 -3.79 -6.89
N VAL A 47 -2.92 -2.84 -6.91
CA VAL A 47 -2.65 -1.97 -8.07
C VAL A 47 -2.05 -2.77 -9.23
N HIS A 48 -1.14 -3.70 -8.95
CA HIS A 48 -0.41 -4.44 -9.99
C HIS A 48 -1.10 -5.72 -10.46
N HIS A 49 -1.83 -6.40 -9.57
CA HIS A 49 -2.35 -7.75 -9.82
C HIS A 49 -3.86 -7.88 -9.59
N GLY A 50 -4.51 -6.83 -9.08
CA GLY A 50 -5.95 -6.83 -8.81
C GLY A 50 -6.33 -7.49 -7.49
N VAL A 51 -7.63 -7.40 -7.15
CA VAL A 51 -8.14 -7.77 -5.82
C VAL A 51 -8.00 -9.26 -5.52
N GLY A 52 -8.08 -10.12 -6.54
CA GLY A 52 -7.98 -11.58 -6.42
C GLY A 52 -6.66 -12.03 -5.80
N GLU A 53 -5.58 -11.30 -6.08
CA GLU A 53 -4.21 -11.64 -5.65
C GLU A 53 -3.83 -11.10 -4.27
N VAL A 54 -4.71 -10.30 -3.64
CA VAL A 54 -4.54 -9.85 -2.25
C VAL A 54 -4.85 -11.01 -1.28
N LYS A 55 -3.98 -12.01 -1.26
CA LYS A 55 -4.08 -13.22 -0.44
C LYS A 55 -3.20 -13.08 0.80
N VAL A 56 -3.76 -13.34 1.98
CA VAL A 56 -3.06 -13.20 3.27
C VAL A 56 -1.74 -13.96 3.31
N LEU A 57 -1.73 -15.20 2.79
CA LEU A 57 -0.51 -16.02 2.76
C LEU A 57 0.58 -15.42 1.86
N ALA A 58 0.21 -14.95 0.66
CA ALA A 58 1.15 -14.34 -0.28
C ALA A 58 1.76 -13.05 0.30
N LEU A 59 0.94 -12.24 0.97
CA LEU A 59 1.41 -11.03 1.67
C LEU A 59 2.34 -11.38 2.84
N ALA A 60 2.00 -12.39 3.64
CA ALA A 60 2.82 -12.86 4.75
C ALA A 60 4.21 -13.32 4.26
N THR A 61 4.25 -14.11 3.18
CA THR A 61 5.48 -14.58 2.55
C THR A 61 6.34 -13.41 2.05
N ARG A 62 5.74 -12.43 1.37
CA ARG A 62 6.46 -11.24 0.89
C ARG A 62 7.00 -10.35 2.03
N LEU A 63 6.30 -10.30 3.17
CA LEU A 63 6.75 -9.57 4.37
C LEU A 63 7.72 -10.38 5.26
N GLY A 64 7.97 -11.66 4.94
CA GLY A 64 8.83 -12.54 5.74
C GLY A 64 8.25 -12.89 7.12
N VAL A 65 6.93 -12.82 7.29
CA VAL A 65 6.25 -13.10 8.57
C VAL A 65 5.29 -14.28 8.48
N SER A 66 4.94 -14.85 9.63
CA SER A 66 3.95 -15.91 9.70
C SER A 66 2.54 -15.38 9.43
N ARG A 67 1.68 -16.24 8.90
CA ARG A 67 0.23 -15.95 8.77
C ARG A 67 -0.40 -15.57 10.10
N SER A 68 0.07 -16.13 11.21
CA SER A 68 -0.45 -15.81 12.55
C SER A 68 -0.25 -14.34 12.92
N SER A 69 0.84 -13.71 12.46
CA SER A 69 1.10 -12.28 12.69
C SER A 69 0.02 -11.37 12.10
N PHE A 70 -0.59 -11.77 10.98
CA PHE A 70 -1.69 -11.03 10.35
C PHE A 70 -2.87 -10.79 11.29
N TYR A 71 -3.24 -11.81 12.07
CA TYR A 71 -4.45 -11.76 12.92
C TYR A 71 -4.32 -10.81 14.12
N GLY A 72 -3.11 -10.36 14.45
CA GLY A 72 -2.91 -9.27 15.40
C GLY A 72 -3.34 -7.90 14.87
N TYR A 73 -3.40 -7.73 13.55
CA TYR A 73 -3.73 -6.47 12.88
C TYR A 73 -5.09 -6.48 12.17
N PHE A 74 -5.45 -7.60 11.56
CA PHE A 74 -6.69 -7.73 10.79
C PHE A 74 -7.42 -9.03 11.11
N LYS A 75 -8.74 -8.93 11.32
CA LYS A 75 -9.58 -10.09 11.66
C LYS A 75 -9.80 -11.03 10.47
N SER A 76 -9.79 -10.49 9.24
CA SER A 76 -10.03 -11.25 8.02
C SER A 76 -9.44 -10.53 6.80
N ARG A 77 -9.42 -11.22 5.65
CA ARG A 77 -9.11 -10.57 4.35
C ARG A 77 -10.09 -9.44 4.05
N GLY A 78 -11.38 -9.60 4.36
CA GLY A 78 -12.39 -8.55 4.19
C GLY A 78 -12.00 -7.29 4.96
N HIS A 79 -11.62 -7.44 6.24
CA HIS A 79 -11.18 -6.32 7.06
C HIS A 79 -9.93 -5.60 6.51
N LEU A 80 -9.02 -6.31 5.84
CA LEU A 80 -7.89 -5.70 5.13
C LEU A 80 -8.36 -4.90 3.91
N LEU A 81 -9.31 -5.44 3.13
CA LEU A 81 -9.87 -4.76 1.97
C LEU A 81 -10.67 -3.51 2.36
N ASP A 82 -11.44 -3.58 3.44
CA ASP A 82 -12.17 -2.42 3.98
C ASP A 82 -11.19 -1.32 4.43
N ALA A 83 -10.10 -1.72 5.08
CA ALA A 83 -9.04 -0.79 5.48
C ALA A 83 -8.32 -0.18 4.27
N LEU A 84 -8.13 -0.93 3.18
CA LEU A 84 -7.60 -0.40 1.91
C LEU A 84 -8.57 0.59 1.26
N LEU A 85 -9.87 0.31 1.31
CA LEU A 85 -10.89 1.20 0.76
C LEU A 85 -10.94 2.51 1.54
N ALA A 86 -10.96 2.46 2.87
CA ALA A 86 -10.90 3.64 3.73
C ALA A 86 -9.63 4.48 3.49
N ASP A 87 -8.48 3.81 3.30
CA ASP A 87 -7.21 4.46 2.97
C ASP A 87 -7.26 5.15 1.59
N TRP A 88 -7.91 4.53 0.60
CA TRP A 88 -8.14 5.15 -0.71
C TRP A 88 -9.08 6.34 -0.64
N GLU A 89 -10.22 6.21 0.04
CA GLU A 89 -11.21 7.29 0.23
C GLU A 89 -10.57 8.49 0.91
N THR A 90 -9.78 8.25 1.96
CA THR A 90 -9.07 9.32 2.67
C THR A 90 -8.13 10.08 1.73
N ARG A 91 -7.41 9.41 0.84
CA ARG A 91 -6.50 10.11 -0.09
C ARG A 91 -7.22 10.84 -1.23
N ASN A 92 -8.26 10.23 -1.78
CA ASN A 92 -8.98 10.79 -2.93
C ASN A 92 -9.93 11.92 -2.51
N THR A 93 -10.76 11.68 -1.51
CA THR A 93 -11.82 12.60 -1.10
C THR A 93 -11.26 13.84 -0.41
N GLN A 94 -10.22 13.68 0.44
CA GLN A 94 -9.62 14.81 1.15
C GLN A 94 -8.98 15.83 0.20
N SER A 95 -8.38 15.35 -0.89
CA SER A 95 -7.76 16.20 -1.90
C SER A 95 -8.81 17.07 -2.62
N ILE A 96 -9.96 16.47 -2.99
CA ILE A 96 -11.05 17.18 -3.67
C ILE A 96 -11.68 18.23 -2.75
N ILE A 97 -12.00 17.85 -1.51
CA ILE A 97 -12.60 18.77 -0.52
C ILE A 97 -11.68 19.96 -0.25
N THR A 98 -10.37 19.72 -0.10
CA THR A 98 -9.39 20.77 0.17
C THR A 98 -9.33 21.80 -0.97
N TYR A 99 -9.42 21.35 -2.22
CA TYR A 99 -9.47 22.25 -3.38
C TYR A 99 -10.78 23.05 -3.45
N CYS A 100 -11.92 22.42 -3.16
CA CYS A 100 -13.21 23.10 -3.17
C CYS A 100 -13.41 24.07 -1.99
N ALA A 101 -12.74 23.84 -0.86
CA ALA A 101 -12.84 24.67 0.35
C ALA A 101 -11.94 25.92 0.32
N LYS A 102 -11.11 26.08 -0.72
CA LYS A 102 -10.23 27.24 -0.85
C LYS A 102 -11.04 28.41 -1.43
N PRO A 103 -11.26 29.51 -0.68
CA PRO A 103 -11.97 30.66 -1.23
C PRO A 103 -11.14 31.28 -2.35
N THR A 104 -11.81 31.52 -3.48
CA THR A 104 -11.30 32.29 -4.64
C THR A 104 -11.10 33.75 -4.31
#